data_AF-A0A422N7V4-F1
#
_entry.id   AF-A0A422N7V4-F1
#
_cell.length_a   1.000
_cell.length_b   1.000
_cell.length_c   1.000
_cell.angle_alpha   90.00
_cell.angle_beta   90.00
_cell.angle_gamma   90.00
#
_symmetry.space_group_name_H-M   'P 1'
#
loop_
_entity.id
_entity.type
_entity.pdbx_description
1 polymer ?
#
loop_
_entity_poly.entity_id
_entity_poly.type
_entity_poly.pdbx_seq_one_letter_code
_entity_poly.pdbx_strand_id
1 'polypeptide(L)'
;MSEENTLSLFLEACRKEGVKQPNTTLMEFFRSNPTPSEIEEIDLSHNYIGNRGILAVLSLIESLPAFRFLNCSNQKLYNTDLSEDSVRGNATVDRIVEVFKVHPTANALDISNNPISNYAGRKLLVLAQVNHRICRIELSETRVDFELRKRIMQQCEKNTIALWEAQATDGPEVECAFGEGPVWVPRQVPADLTAIGGGKNRRRTVRSEGIDPEKAKLFKPPYFEKSEEEMNLIVRLLTHNVLFSFLNTKDLKAVAGAMQRATFKYDDCIMEVGQTTCNKLYIIQSGNADVIKEGQKVYLKTEGTAVGELELMYDTPAVATVKVCTDGLIAWVLDRDTYRNMVMGTAIRRRETYIQFLTNVPFLGGLDSYEKLQLADALSSDEFNPGDYIIHYDEEGEWLYIIMEGTVEVIGRDAEGNPTNVCEFTQGDHIGELEFLNHHRTVADVVATSHVITAKLNRRHFEMCLGPVIDVLKRCTDDPKYEYYQHVLKSGATQPSHAED
;
A
#
# COMPACT_ATOMS: atom_id res chain seq x y z
N MET A 1 21.63 2.43 -48.91
CA MET A 1 20.96 2.18 -47.62
C MET A 1 21.32 3.35 -46.75
N SER A 2 20.38 4.25 -46.47
CA SER A 2 20.64 5.38 -45.57
C SER A 2 20.96 4.80 -44.18
N GLU A 3 22.09 5.16 -43.59
CA GLU A 3 22.38 4.83 -42.20
C GLU A 3 21.22 5.34 -41.34
N GLU A 4 20.51 4.43 -40.67
CA GLU A 4 19.45 4.76 -39.73
C GLU A 4 20.07 5.50 -38.55
N ASN A 5 19.98 6.82 -38.59
CA ASN A 5 20.41 7.68 -37.50
C ASN A 5 19.45 7.48 -36.30
N THR A 6 19.97 7.40 -35.07
CA THR A 6 19.18 7.26 -33.83
C THR A 6 17.98 8.21 -33.77
N LEU A 7 18.13 9.45 -34.22
CA LEU A 7 17.03 10.42 -34.26
C LEU A 7 15.88 9.98 -35.17
N SER A 8 16.20 9.36 -36.31
CA SER A 8 15.19 8.86 -37.25
C SER A 8 14.40 7.69 -36.67
N LEU A 9 15.09 6.77 -35.98
CA LEU A 9 14.47 5.66 -35.24
C LEU A 9 13.56 6.16 -34.12
N PHE A 10 14.02 7.16 -33.35
CA PHE A 10 13.20 7.77 -32.29
C PHE A 10 11.94 8.45 -32.84
N LEU A 11 12.05 9.20 -33.94
CA LEU A 11 10.90 9.85 -34.58
C LEU A 11 9.92 8.84 -35.17
N GLU A 12 10.41 7.72 -35.70
CA GLU A 12 9.56 6.61 -36.15
C GLU A 12 8.82 5.95 -34.98
N ALA A 13 9.52 5.68 -33.87
CA ALA A 13 8.90 5.18 -32.65
C ALA A 13 7.83 6.14 -32.09
N CYS A 14 8.09 7.45 -32.12
CA CYS A 14 7.10 8.46 -31.74
C CYS A 14 5.82 8.40 -32.60
N ARG A 15 5.95 8.17 -33.91
CA ARG A 15 4.80 8.02 -34.82
C ARG A 15 4.01 6.75 -34.50
N LYS A 16 4.70 5.63 -34.25
CA LYS A 16 4.08 4.33 -33.92
C LYS A 16 3.30 4.38 -32.61
N GLU A 17 3.87 5.02 -31.59
CA GLU A 17 3.26 5.15 -30.25
C GLU A 17 2.28 6.34 -30.14
N GLY A 18 2.01 7.05 -31.25
CA GLY A 18 1.03 8.14 -31.28
C GLY A 18 1.43 9.35 -30.43
N VAL A 19 2.72 9.68 -30.37
CA VAL A 19 3.25 10.88 -29.69
C VAL A 19 2.98 12.11 -30.57
N LYS A 20 2.12 13.04 -30.09
CA LYS A 20 1.71 14.23 -30.86
C LYS A 20 2.86 15.19 -31.15
N GLN A 21 3.73 15.42 -30.17
CA GLN A 21 4.91 16.27 -30.29
C GLN A 21 6.08 15.58 -29.56
N PRO A 22 7.12 15.14 -30.29
CA PRO A 22 8.32 14.57 -29.68
C PRO A 22 8.99 15.59 -28.75
N ASN A 23 9.49 15.11 -27.61
CA ASN A 23 10.15 15.96 -26.62
C ASN A 23 11.45 16.56 -27.19
N THR A 24 11.61 17.89 -27.08
CA THR A 24 12.72 18.64 -27.68
C THR A 24 14.09 18.24 -27.12
N THR A 25 14.18 18.01 -25.81
CA THR A 25 15.43 17.60 -25.15
C THR A 25 15.89 16.22 -25.62
N LEU A 26 14.95 15.28 -25.80
CA LEU A 26 15.27 13.97 -26.38
C LEU A 26 15.67 14.06 -27.85
N MET A 27 15.00 14.93 -28.63
CA MET A 27 15.40 15.17 -30.01
C MET A 27 16.83 15.74 -30.11
N GLU A 28 17.22 16.66 -29.22
CA GLU A 28 18.59 17.19 -29.17
C GLU A 28 19.61 16.14 -28.73
N PHE A 29 19.26 15.31 -27.74
CA PHE A 29 20.10 14.21 -27.29
C PHE A 29 20.39 13.21 -28.42
N PHE A 30 19.36 12.72 -29.12
CA PHE A 30 19.54 11.77 -30.23
C PHE A 30 20.12 12.41 -31.50
N ARG A 31 19.99 13.73 -31.67
CA ARG A 31 20.71 14.46 -32.72
C ARG A 31 22.21 14.53 -32.44
N SER A 32 22.57 14.67 -31.17
CA SER A 32 23.97 14.74 -30.72
C SER A 32 24.63 13.35 -30.65
N ASN A 33 23.82 12.29 -30.56
CA ASN A 33 24.26 10.88 -30.53
C ASN A 33 23.63 10.10 -31.70
N PRO A 34 24.10 10.30 -32.95
CA PRO A 34 23.45 9.77 -34.15
C PRO A 34 23.63 8.26 -34.36
N THR A 35 24.54 7.65 -33.62
CA THR A 35 25.06 6.29 -33.74
C THR A 35 24.43 5.39 -32.67
N PRO A 36 23.52 4.45 -33.03
CA PRO A 36 22.83 3.59 -32.05
C PRO A 36 23.77 2.74 -31.18
N SER A 37 24.94 2.39 -31.72
CA SER A 37 25.95 1.59 -31.03
C SER A 37 26.72 2.33 -29.93
N GLU A 38 26.58 3.65 -29.84
CA GLU A 38 27.30 4.47 -28.84
C GLU A 38 26.42 4.83 -27.63
N ILE A 39 25.12 4.50 -27.68
CA ILE A 39 24.16 4.85 -26.63
C ILE A 39 24.12 3.72 -25.60
N GLU A 40 24.86 3.89 -24.51
CA GLU A 40 24.83 2.98 -23.37
C GLU A 40 23.74 3.35 -22.35
N GLU A 41 23.41 4.64 -22.23
CA GLU A 41 22.54 5.15 -21.17
C GLU A 41 21.51 6.14 -21.72
N ILE A 42 20.30 6.09 -21.18
CA ILE A 42 19.25 7.08 -21.44
C ILE A 42 18.72 7.57 -20.10
N ASP A 43 18.91 8.85 -19.82
CA ASP A 43 18.44 9.50 -18.60
C ASP A 43 17.25 10.43 -18.86
N LEU A 44 16.11 10.10 -18.24
CA LEU A 44 14.87 10.85 -18.33
C LEU A 44 14.56 11.61 -17.04
N SER A 45 15.35 11.45 -15.96
CA SER A 45 15.05 11.94 -14.60
C SER A 45 14.75 13.44 -14.52
N HIS A 46 15.38 14.24 -15.38
CA HIS A 46 15.23 15.70 -15.42
C HIS A 46 14.20 16.21 -16.43
N ASN A 47 13.48 15.30 -17.10
CA ASN A 47 12.60 15.66 -18.20
C ASN A 47 11.36 14.77 -18.19
N TYR A 48 10.21 15.36 -17.82
CA TYR A 48 8.95 14.65 -17.85
C TYR A 48 8.49 14.46 -19.31
N ILE A 49 8.53 13.23 -19.81
CA ILE A 49 8.16 12.92 -21.19
C ILE A 49 6.78 12.24 -21.33
N GLY A 50 6.22 11.76 -20.21
CA GLY A 50 4.93 11.06 -20.16
C GLY A 50 4.98 9.64 -20.74
N ASN A 51 3.92 8.85 -20.47
CA ASN A 51 3.89 7.41 -20.74
C ASN A 51 4.11 7.05 -22.22
N ARG A 52 3.46 7.73 -23.17
CA ARG A 52 3.66 7.49 -24.61
C ARG A 52 5.08 7.84 -25.07
N GLY A 53 5.70 8.87 -24.47
CA GLY A 53 7.10 9.21 -24.73
C GLY A 53 8.04 8.09 -24.28
N ILE A 54 7.78 7.51 -23.11
CA ILE A 54 8.56 6.38 -22.58
C ILE A 54 8.40 5.14 -23.48
N LEU A 55 7.18 4.84 -23.96
CA LEU A 55 6.96 3.74 -24.92
C LEU A 55 7.76 3.92 -26.22
N ALA A 56 7.85 5.16 -26.72
CA ALA A 56 8.67 5.47 -27.89
C ALA A 56 10.17 5.28 -27.61
N VAL A 57 10.66 5.69 -26.44
CA VAL A 57 12.03 5.44 -26.00
C VAL A 57 12.32 3.94 -25.87
N LEU A 58 11.38 3.16 -25.32
CA LEU A 58 11.52 1.70 -25.18
C LEU A 58 11.57 0.99 -26.53
N SER A 59 10.77 1.44 -27.50
CA SER A 59 10.83 0.92 -28.88
C SER A 59 12.17 1.21 -29.55
N LEU A 60 12.80 2.35 -29.24
CA LEU A 60 14.16 2.64 -29.68
C LEU A 60 15.17 1.73 -28.99
N ILE A 61 15.06 1.55 -27.66
CA ILE A 61 15.97 0.72 -26.85
C ILE A 61 16.10 -0.70 -27.42
N GLU A 62 15.03 -1.30 -27.93
CA GLU A 62 15.08 -2.63 -28.59
C GLU A 62 16.10 -2.72 -29.74
N SER A 63 16.43 -1.58 -30.36
CA SER A 63 17.39 -1.47 -31.47
C SER A 63 18.78 -0.99 -31.05
N LEU A 64 19.03 -0.75 -29.76
CA LEU A 64 20.31 -0.22 -29.26
C LEU A 64 21.24 -1.35 -28.79
N PRO A 65 22.28 -1.72 -29.56
CA PRO A 65 23.10 -2.90 -29.25
C PRO A 65 24.03 -2.72 -28.05
N ALA A 66 24.32 -1.48 -27.65
CA ALA A 66 25.20 -1.16 -26.52
C ALA A 66 24.43 -0.72 -25.27
N PHE A 67 23.11 -0.72 -25.29
CA PHE A 67 22.30 -0.16 -24.21
C PHE A 67 22.43 -0.94 -22.89
N ARG A 68 22.59 -0.22 -21.77
CA ARG A 68 22.84 -0.79 -20.43
C ARG A 68 21.92 -0.24 -19.36
N PHE A 69 21.60 1.06 -19.41
CA PHE A 69 20.91 1.74 -18.31
C PHE A 69 19.81 2.69 -18.79
N LEU A 70 18.63 2.57 -18.18
CA LEU A 70 17.55 3.52 -18.32
C LEU A 70 17.24 4.15 -16.96
N ASN A 71 17.28 5.48 -16.90
CA ASN A 71 16.74 6.22 -15.77
C ASN A 71 15.36 6.78 -16.14
N CYS A 72 14.33 6.11 -15.65
CA CYS A 72 12.93 6.51 -15.72
C CYS A 72 12.43 7.09 -14.39
N SER A 73 13.31 7.59 -13.53
CA SER A 73 12.88 8.23 -12.29
C SER A 73 12.08 9.52 -12.55
N ASN A 74 11.22 9.89 -11.59
CA ASN A 74 10.42 11.13 -11.66
C ASN A 74 9.48 11.24 -12.89
N GLN A 75 9.10 10.11 -13.49
CA GLN A 75 8.26 10.07 -14.70
C GLN A 75 6.77 9.96 -14.41
N LYS A 76 6.34 10.08 -13.16
CA LYS A 76 4.92 10.02 -12.75
C LYS A 76 4.20 8.79 -13.33
N LEU A 77 4.82 7.60 -13.23
CA LEU A 77 4.27 6.32 -13.74
C LEU A 77 3.04 5.79 -12.96
N TYR A 78 2.17 6.67 -12.46
CA TYR A 78 0.99 6.34 -11.66
C TYR A 78 -0.34 6.53 -12.39
N ASN A 79 -0.29 6.89 -13.68
CA ASN A 79 -1.44 7.52 -14.30
C ASN A 79 -2.68 6.59 -14.40
N THR A 80 -3.77 7.04 -13.76
CA THR A 80 -5.13 6.48 -13.74
C THR A 80 -6.12 7.37 -14.48
N ASP A 81 -5.66 8.20 -15.44
CA ASP A 81 -6.56 9.04 -16.25
C ASP A 81 -7.77 8.22 -16.75
N LEU A 82 -8.97 8.69 -16.39
CA LEU A 82 -10.27 8.11 -16.68
C LEU A 82 -10.66 8.19 -18.17
N SER A 83 -9.80 8.76 -19.02
CA SER A 83 -10.00 8.81 -20.47
C SER A 83 -9.53 7.50 -21.13
N GLU A 84 -10.37 6.88 -21.96
CA GLU A 84 -10.05 5.65 -22.70
C GLU A 84 -8.77 5.77 -23.56
N ASP A 85 -8.37 6.98 -23.96
CA ASP A 85 -7.22 7.25 -24.82
C ASP A 85 -5.85 7.37 -24.09
N SER A 86 -5.82 7.38 -22.75
CA SER A 86 -4.57 7.58 -21.99
C SER A 86 -3.89 6.24 -21.65
N VAL A 87 -2.58 6.16 -21.90
CA VAL A 87 -1.78 4.97 -21.54
C VAL A 87 -1.56 4.96 -20.04
N ARG A 88 -2.00 3.89 -19.36
CA ARG A 88 -1.85 3.73 -17.90
C ARG A 88 -0.39 3.55 -17.50
N GLY A 89 -0.03 4.02 -16.29
CA GLY A 89 1.33 3.88 -15.75
C GLY A 89 1.81 2.42 -15.68
N ASN A 90 0.94 1.50 -15.24
CA ASN A 90 1.28 0.07 -15.17
C ASN A 90 1.57 -0.56 -16.53
N ALA A 91 0.87 -0.15 -17.59
CA ALA A 91 1.13 -0.65 -18.95
C ALA A 91 2.52 -0.24 -19.44
N THR A 92 2.98 0.96 -19.04
CA THR A 92 4.34 1.43 -19.33
C THR A 92 5.37 0.59 -18.58
N VAL A 93 5.12 0.28 -17.29
CA VAL A 93 5.99 -0.61 -16.49
C VAL A 93 6.05 -2.02 -17.08
N ASP A 94 4.91 -2.59 -17.49
CA ASP A 94 4.86 -3.90 -18.13
C ASP A 94 5.71 -3.92 -19.39
N ARG A 95 5.63 -2.87 -20.21
CA ARG A 95 6.47 -2.72 -21.40
C ARG A 95 7.96 -2.60 -21.08
N ILE A 96 8.33 -1.83 -20.05
CA ILE A 96 9.73 -1.76 -19.57
C ILE A 96 10.22 -3.18 -19.25
N VAL A 97 9.43 -3.94 -18.49
CA VAL A 97 9.78 -5.31 -18.10
C VAL A 97 9.91 -6.23 -19.31
N GLU A 98 9.00 -6.16 -20.28
CA GLU A 98 9.07 -6.96 -21.52
C GLU A 98 10.36 -6.71 -22.30
N VAL A 99 10.72 -5.44 -22.51
CA VAL A 99 11.93 -5.06 -23.24
C VAL A 99 13.18 -5.53 -22.48
N PHE A 100 13.28 -5.18 -21.19
CA PHE A 100 14.45 -5.51 -20.37
C PHE A 100 14.62 -7.01 -20.16
N LYS A 101 13.54 -7.79 -20.22
CA LYS A 101 13.58 -9.24 -20.05
C LYS A 101 14.33 -9.94 -21.19
N VAL A 102 14.27 -9.39 -22.41
CA VAL A 102 14.89 -9.99 -23.61
C VAL A 102 16.11 -9.21 -24.11
N HIS A 103 16.32 -7.98 -23.63
CA HIS A 103 17.43 -7.14 -24.11
C HIS A 103 18.81 -7.74 -23.77
N PRO A 104 19.72 -7.88 -24.76
CA PRO A 104 20.96 -8.65 -24.60
C PRO A 104 21.98 -8.01 -23.64
N THR A 105 21.97 -6.68 -23.51
CA THR A 105 22.99 -5.90 -22.78
C THR A 105 22.44 -5.06 -21.63
N ALA A 106 21.12 -5.05 -21.41
CA ALA A 106 20.52 -4.26 -20.35
C ALA A 106 20.97 -4.77 -18.97
N ASN A 107 21.36 -3.86 -18.09
CA ASN A 107 21.97 -4.18 -16.80
C ASN A 107 21.30 -3.47 -15.62
N ALA A 108 20.93 -2.21 -15.81
CA ALA A 108 20.40 -1.39 -14.72
C ALA A 108 19.13 -0.65 -15.15
N LEU A 109 18.22 -0.47 -14.21
CA LEU A 109 16.99 0.29 -14.37
C LEU A 109 16.77 1.16 -13.13
N ASP A 110 16.55 2.46 -13.32
CA ASP A 110 16.07 3.33 -12.26
C ASP A 110 14.63 3.73 -12.54
N ILE A 111 13.73 3.38 -11.63
CA ILE A 111 12.31 3.74 -11.69
C ILE A 111 11.86 4.44 -10.41
N SER A 112 12.82 5.01 -9.67
CA SER A 112 12.61 5.73 -8.42
C SER A 112 11.69 6.95 -8.57
N ASN A 113 11.12 7.45 -7.48
CA ASN A 113 10.25 8.62 -7.48
C ASN A 113 9.03 8.49 -8.42
N ASN A 114 8.56 7.25 -8.60
CA ASN A 114 7.33 6.96 -9.32
C ASN A 114 6.34 6.29 -8.36
N PRO A 115 5.04 6.63 -8.38
CA PRO A 115 4.04 6.01 -7.50
C PRO A 115 3.59 4.62 -7.99
N ILE A 116 4.55 3.76 -8.31
CA ILE A 116 4.34 2.38 -8.74
C ILE A 116 4.04 1.48 -7.52
N SER A 117 3.08 0.57 -7.66
CA SER A 117 2.60 -0.30 -6.58
C SER A 117 3.34 -1.65 -6.53
N ASN A 118 2.97 -2.51 -5.57
CA ASN A 118 3.47 -3.89 -5.48
C ASN A 118 3.26 -4.72 -6.74
N TYR A 119 2.27 -4.39 -7.57
CA TYR A 119 2.11 -5.01 -8.89
C TYR A 119 3.38 -4.85 -9.74
N ALA A 120 3.85 -3.60 -9.89
CA ALA A 120 5.07 -3.27 -10.61
C ALA A 120 6.29 -3.92 -9.95
N GLY A 121 6.37 -3.88 -8.63
CA GLY A 121 7.44 -4.55 -7.88
C GLY A 121 7.54 -6.05 -8.19
N ARG A 122 6.42 -6.77 -8.25
CA ARG A 122 6.41 -8.21 -8.58
C ARG A 122 6.89 -8.46 -10.00
N LYS A 123 6.50 -7.61 -10.97
CA LYS A 123 6.99 -7.68 -12.36
C LYS A 123 8.49 -7.44 -12.44
N LEU A 124 9.00 -6.46 -11.70
CA LEU A 124 10.44 -6.16 -11.62
C LEU A 124 11.26 -7.26 -10.93
N LEU A 125 10.67 -7.94 -9.94
CA LEU A 125 11.30 -9.13 -9.35
C LEU A 125 11.42 -10.25 -10.38
N VAL A 126 10.35 -10.52 -11.14
CA VAL A 126 10.37 -11.53 -12.22
C VAL A 126 11.39 -11.14 -13.29
N LEU A 127 11.50 -9.85 -13.63
CA LEU A 127 12.53 -9.35 -14.54
C LEU A 127 13.93 -9.74 -14.06
N ALA A 128 14.29 -9.40 -12.82
CA ALA A 128 15.61 -9.73 -12.27
C ALA A 128 15.85 -11.24 -12.14
N GLN A 129 14.79 -12.04 -11.95
CA GLN A 129 14.92 -13.50 -11.89
C GLN A 129 15.13 -14.15 -13.26
N VAL A 130 14.52 -13.60 -14.31
CA VAL A 130 14.58 -14.17 -15.66
C VAL A 130 15.79 -13.67 -16.43
N ASN A 131 16.09 -12.36 -16.35
CA ASN A 131 17.28 -11.79 -16.97
C ASN A 131 18.38 -11.62 -15.90
N HIS A 132 19.30 -12.58 -15.86
CA HIS A 132 20.44 -12.59 -14.93
C HIS A 132 21.47 -11.48 -15.17
N ARG A 133 21.34 -10.69 -16.26
CA ARG A 133 22.18 -9.49 -16.47
C ARG A 133 21.70 -8.27 -15.71
N ILE A 134 20.45 -8.30 -15.21
CA ILE A 134 19.88 -7.20 -14.43
C ILE A 134 20.49 -7.23 -13.03
N CYS A 135 21.42 -6.31 -12.80
CA CYS A 135 22.22 -6.21 -11.58
C CYS A 135 21.80 -5.09 -10.66
N ARG A 136 20.94 -4.18 -11.15
CA ARG A 136 20.46 -3.04 -10.36
C ARG A 136 19.06 -2.63 -10.81
N ILE A 137 18.14 -2.57 -9.85
CA ILE A 137 16.83 -1.94 -10.03
C ILE A 137 16.64 -0.96 -8.88
N GLU A 138 16.64 0.34 -9.18
CA GLU A 138 16.41 1.38 -8.18
C GLU A 138 14.92 1.68 -8.03
N LEU A 139 14.47 1.60 -6.78
CA LEU A 139 13.06 1.69 -6.39
C LEU A 139 12.84 2.69 -5.24
N SER A 140 13.76 3.65 -5.10
CA SER A 140 13.69 4.68 -4.06
C SER A 140 12.43 5.52 -4.25
N GLU A 141 11.75 5.86 -3.16
CA GLU A 141 10.52 6.70 -3.19
C GLU A 141 9.41 6.14 -4.09
N THR A 142 9.24 4.80 -4.09
CA THR A 142 8.12 4.10 -4.76
C THR A 142 7.13 3.51 -3.73
N ARG A 143 5.92 3.13 -4.17
CA ARG A 143 4.92 2.44 -3.32
C ARG A 143 5.10 0.91 -3.31
N VAL A 144 6.24 0.40 -3.76
CA VAL A 144 6.59 -1.02 -3.64
C VAL A 144 6.96 -1.30 -2.19
N ASP A 145 6.46 -2.39 -1.61
CA ASP A 145 6.71 -2.74 -0.22
C ASP A 145 8.20 -3.07 0.02
N PHE A 146 8.64 -2.91 1.26
CA PHE A 146 10.04 -3.09 1.62
C PHE A 146 10.53 -4.52 1.40
N GLU A 147 9.73 -5.53 1.74
CA GLU A 147 10.14 -6.93 1.61
C GLU A 147 10.34 -7.30 0.14
N LEU A 148 9.47 -6.81 -0.74
CA LEU A 148 9.54 -6.98 -2.17
C LEU A 148 10.73 -6.21 -2.76
N ARG A 149 10.97 -4.95 -2.36
CA ARG A 149 12.19 -4.21 -2.75
C ARG A 149 13.46 -4.95 -2.32
N LYS A 150 13.50 -5.46 -1.08
CA LYS A 150 14.61 -6.25 -0.55
C LYS A 150 14.83 -7.52 -1.36
N ARG A 151 13.77 -8.24 -1.72
CA ARG A 151 13.86 -9.43 -2.59
C ARG A 151 14.41 -9.10 -3.98
N ILE A 152 13.98 -7.97 -4.56
CA ILE A 152 14.50 -7.48 -5.85
C ILE A 152 15.99 -7.17 -5.74
N MET A 153 16.38 -6.42 -4.70
CA MET A 153 17.78 -6.06 -4.44
C MET A 153 18.64 -7.29 -4.22
N GLN A 154 18.21 -8.25 -3.39
CA GLN A 154 18.91 -9.52 -3.18
C GLN A 154 19.02 -10.33 -4.47
N GLN A 155 18.01 -10.31 -5.34
CA GLN A 155 18.09 -10.97 -6.63
C GLN A 155 19.10 -10.29 -7.56
N CYS A 156 19.12 -8.96 -7.57
CA CYS A 156 20.09 -8.15 -8.31
C CYS A 156 21.53 -8.38 -7.81
N GLU A 157 21.74 -8.46 -6.49
CA GLU A 157 23.04 -8.82 -5.89
C GLU A 157 23.49 -10.21 -6.31
N LYS A 158 22.60 -11.21 -6.27
CA LYS A 158 22.91 -12.57 -6.76
C LYS A 158 23.31 -12.57 -8.22
N ASN A 159 22.62 -11.81 -9.06
CA ASN A 159 22.96 -11.66 -10.48
C ASN A 159 24.35 -11.03 -10.66
N THR A 160 24.68 -9.99 -9.88
CA THR A 160 26.01 -9.35 -9.87
C THR A 160 27.11 -10.33 -9.51
N ILE A 161 26.92 -11.10 -8.43
CA ILE A 161 27.89 -12.12 -7.99
C ILE A 161 28.08 -13.18 -9.08
N ALA A 162 26.98 -13.69 -9.65
CA ALA A 162 27.04 -14.71 -10.70
C ALA A 162 27.77 -14.21 -11.96
N LEU A 163 27.62 -12.94 -12.34
CA LEU A 163 28.38 -12.34 -13.44
C LEU A 163 29.87 -12.24 -13.12
N TRP A 164 30.24 -11.87 -11.89
CA TRP A 164 31.65 -11.82 -11.47
C TRP A 164 32.29 -13.21 -11.43
N GLU A 165 31.58 -14.22 -10.92
CA GLU A 165 32.06 -15.61 -10.89
C GLU A 165 32.24 -16.19 -12.31
N ALA A 166 31.33 -15.86 -13.23
CA ALA A 166 31.44 -16.23 -14.63
C ALA A 166 32.65 -15.56 -15.32
N GLN A 167 32.94 -14.30 -14.99
CA GLN A 167 34.12 -13.59 -15.50
C GLN A 167 35.45 -14.12 -14.92
N ALA A 168 35.43 -14.64 -13.69
CA ALA A 168 36.61 -15.20 -13.03
C ALA A 168 37.00 -16.61 -13.52
N THR A 169 36.09 -17.32 -14.20
CA THR A 169 36.31 -18.69 -14.69
C THR A 169 36.86 -18.75 -16.13
N ASP A 170 36.80 -17.64 -16.88
CA ASP A 170 37.44 -17.46 -18.18
C ASP A 170 38.81 -16.74 -18.03
N GLY A 171 39.93 -17.47 -17.91
CA GLY A 171 41.29 -16.90 -17.85
C GLY A 171 41.94 -16.64 -19.23
N PRO A 172 43.15 -16.02 -19.34
CA PRO A 172 44.10 -15.64 -18.28
C PRO A 172 44.47 -14.14 -18.18
N GLU A 173 45.01 -13.80 -17.01
CA GLU A 173 45.79 -12.64 -16.53
C GLU A 173 46.14 -11.49 -17.51
N VAL A 174 45.66 -10.29 -17.17
CA VAL A 174 46.47 -9.07 -17.29
C VAL A 174 46.68 -8.53 -15.88
N GLU A 175 47.94 -8.45 -15.46
CA GLU A 175 48.37 -7.78 -14.23
C GLU A 175 47.81 -6.35 -14.21
N CYS A 176 46.87 -6.08 -13.34
CA CYS A 176 46.69 -4.76 -12.76
C CYS A 176 47.01 -4.88 -11.28
N ALA A 177 48.03 -4.14 -10.88
CA ALA A 177 48.57 -4.10 -9.54
C ALA A 177 47.47 -3.85 -8.49
N PHE A 178 47.75 -4.25 -7.26
CA PHE A 178 47.02 -3.86 -6.07
C PHE A 178 46.56 -2.38 -6.14
N GLY A 179 45.25 -2.17 -6.26
CA GLY A 179 44.60 -0.85 -6.26
C GLY A 179 44.20 -0.34 -7.65
N GLU A 180 42.91 -0.02 -7.80
CA GLU A 180 42.27 0.64 -8.96
C GLU A 180 41.91 -0.26 -10.17
N GLY A 181 40.91 -1.12 -10.01
CA GLY A 181 39.96 -1.42 -11.10
C GLY A 181 38.91 -0.30 -11.20
N PRO A 182 38.17 -0.13 -12.32
CA PRO A 182 37.21 0.95 -12.47
C PRO A 182 36.03 0.75 -11.50
N VAL A 183 36.13 1.39 -10.34
CA VAL A 183 34.99 1.61 -9.45
C VAL A 183 34.13 2.67 -10.14
N TRP A 184 33.07 2.23 -10.81
CA TRP A 184 32.04 3.18 -11.25
C TRP A 184 31.27 3.63 -10.01
N VAL A 185 31.58 4.85 -9.55
CA VAL A 185 30.93 5.54 -8.44
C VAL A 185 29.96 6.57 -9.03
N PRO A 186 28.64 6.48 -8.75
CA PRO A 186 27.72 7.57 -9.08
C PRO A 186 28.19 8.87 -8.42
N ARG A 187 28.08 10.01 -9.10
CA ARG A 187 28.55 11.31 -8.59
C ARG A 187 27.83 11.84 -7.34
N GLN A 188 26.90 11.10 -6.73
CA GLN A 188 26.37 11.41 -5.40
C GLN A 188 26.15 10.13 -4.59
N VAL A 189 26.73 10.11 -3.39
CA VAL A 189 26.65 9.03 -2.40
C VAL A 189 25.60 9.43 -1.35
N PRO A 190 24.75 8.50 -0.88
CA PRO A 190 24.36 8.46 0.51
C PRO A 190 25.04 7.30 1.24
N ALA A 191 25.31 7.54 2.52
CA ALA A 191 26.23 6.83 3.40
C ALA A 191 26.17 5.30 3.37
N ASP A 192 27.36 4.73 3.46
CA ASP A 192 27.63 3.31 3.68
C ASP A 192 27.02 2.83 5.02
N LEU A 193 26.03 1.94 4.94
CA LEU A 193 25.34 1.32 6.07
C LEU A 193 25.79 -0.14 6.30
N THR A 194 26.93 -0.56 5.75
CA THR A 194 27.43 -1.94 5.89
C THR A 194 27.85 -2.36 7.31
N ALA A 195 27.64 -1.51 8.33
CA ALA A 195 27.90 -1.84 9.73
C ALA A 195 26.76 -2.56 10.48
N ILE A 196 25.57 -2.78 9.89
CA ILE A 196 24.44 -3.39 10.62
C ILE A 196 24.15 -4.81 10.12
N GLY A 197 25.03 -5.74 10.53
CA GLY A 197 24.80 -7.18 10.38
C GLY A 197 23.63 -7.68 11.23
N GLY A 198 22.42 -7.66 10.66
CA GLY A 198 21.23 -8.29 11.23
C GLY A 198 21.05 -9.74 10.77
N GLY A 199 22.07 -10.59 11.01
CA GLY A 199 21.99 -12.03 10.72
C GLY A 199 21.01 -12.75 11.65
N LYS A 200 20.08 -13.52 11.06
CA LYS A 200 19.32 -14.65 11.66
C LYS A 200 18.96 -14.49 13.15
N ASN A 201 17.84 -13.85 13.48
CA ASN A 201 17.23 -14.02 14.81
C ASN A 201 15.90 -14.79 14.73
N ARG A 202 15.80 -15.87 15.52
CA ARG A 202 14.56 -16.61 15.76
C ARG A 202 13.48 -15.66 16.27
N ARG A 203 12.28 -15.72 15.69
CA ARG A 203 11.07 -15.02 16.16
C ARG A 203 10.94 -15.22 17.68
N ARG A 204 11.03 -14.13 18.44
CA ARG A 204 10.87 -14.13 19.90
C ARG A 204 9.41 -13.82 20.19
N THR A 205 8.72 -14.72 20.89
CA THR A 205 7.34 -14.49 21.31
C THR A 205 7.32 -13.37 22.34
N VAL A 206 6.58 -12.30 22.05
CA VAL A 206 6.33 -11.22 23.01
C VAL A 206 5.02 -11.56 23.71
N ARG A 207 5.04 -11.73 25.04
CA ARG A 207 3.84 -11.91 25.87
C ARG A 207 3.76 -10.71 26.79
N SER A 208 2.74 -9.87 26.61
CA SER A 208 2.36 -8.86 27.58
C SER A 208 1.51 -9.51 28.70
N GLU A 209 1.69 -9.10 29.95
CA GLU A 209 0.77 -9.49 31.03
C GLU A 209 -0.66 -9.04 30.68
N GLY A 210 -1.63 -9.95 30.77
CA GLY A 210 -3.04 -9.65 30.56
C GLY A 210 -3.56 -8.70 31.63
N ILE A 211 -4.48 -7.80 31.25
CA ILE A 211 -5.11 -6.87 32.19
C ILE A 211 -6.24 -7.61 32.92
N ASP A 212 -6.19 -7.60 34.25
CA ASP A 212 -7.24 -8.14 35.09
C ASP A 212 -8.50 -7.23 35.00
N PRO A 213 -9.65 -7.73 34.50
CA PRO A 213 -10.86 -6.93 34.34
C PRO A 213 -11.37 -6.30 35.64
N GLU A 214 -11.14 -6.95 36.79
CA GLU A 214 -11.57 -6.42 38.09
C GLU A 214 -10.66 -5.27 38.55
N LYS A 215 -9.36 -5.31 38.21
CA LYS A 215 -8.44 -4.18 38.44
C LYS A 215 -8.72 -3.01 37.50
N ALA A 216 -9.10 -3.30 36.25
CA ALA A 216 -9.46 -2.26 35.28
C ALA A 216 -10.70 -1.46 35.71
N LYS A 217 -11.71 -2.10 36.30
CA LYS A 217 -12.91 -1.42 36.85
C LYS A 217 -12.60 -0.47 38.02
N LEU A 218 -11.55 -0.74 38.78
CA LEU A 218 -11.12 0.06 39.92
C LEU A 218 -10.14 1.18 39.53
N PHE A 219 -9.63 1.17 38.29
CA PHE A 219 -8.70 2.17 37.81
C PHE A 219 -9.39 3.52 37.64
N LYS A 220 -8.82 4.55 38.25
CA LYS A 220 -9.27 5.94 38.07
C LYS A 220 -8.24 6.65 37.18
N PRO A 221 -8.65 7.10 35.97
CA PRO A 221 -7.74 7.84 35.12
C PRO A 221 -7.37 9.18 35.76
N PRO A 222 -6.17 9.71 35.47
CA PRO A 222 -5.85 11.09 35.82
C PRO A 222 -6.83 12.03 35.12
N TYR A 223 -7.13 13.17 35.74
CA TYR A 223 -7.97 14.20 35.14
C TYR A 223 -7.20 15.52 35.14
N PHE A 224 -7.00 16.06 33.94
CA PHE A 224 -6.43 17.38 33.73
C PHE A 224 -7.57 18.32 33.35
N GLU A 225 -7.66 19.46 34.04
CA GLU A 225 -8.68 20.47 33.75
C GLU A 225 -8.52 21.00 32.32
N LYS A 226 -9.62 21.06 31.58
CA LYS A 226 -9.69 21.47 30.17
C LYS A 226 -10.90 22.34 29.93
N SER A 227 -10.79 23.23 28.96
CA SER A 227 -11.96 23.97 28.47
C SER A 227 -12.95 23.03 27.77
N GLU A 228 -14.20 23.46 27.68
CA GLU A 228 -15.25 22.72 26.97
C GLU A 228 -14.91 22.56 25.47
N GLU A 229 -14.28 23.58 24.87
CA GLU A 229 -13.80 23.55 23.49
C GLU A 229 -12.71 22.48 23.28
N GLU A 230 -11.72 22.42 24.16
CA GLU A 230 -10.66 21.40 24.11
C GLU A 230 -11.23 20.00 24.32
N MET A 231 -12.16 19.83 25.26
CA MET A 231 -12.82 18.54 25.50
C MET A 231 -13.57 18.06 24.26
N ASN A 232 -14.36 18.93 23.63
CA ASN A 232 -15.10 18.60 22.42
C ASN A 232 -14.16 18.26 21.25
N LEU A 233 -13.06 18.99 21.12
CA LEU A 233 -12.04 18.72 20.09
C LEU A 233 -11.39 17.35 20.30
N ILE A 234 -10.94 17.03 21.52
CA ILE A 234 -10.29 15.75 21.82
C ILE A 234 -11.28 14.61 21.60
N VAL A 235 -12.51 14.73 22.11
CA VAL A 235 -13.55 13.71 21.90
C VAL A 235 -13.78 13.51 20.41
N ARG A 236 -13.84 14.58 19.60
CA ARG A 236 -13.95 14.46 18.14
C ARG A 236 -12.79 13.64 17.56
N LEU A 237 -11.54 13.96 17.92
CA LEU A 237 -10.35 13.22 17.44
C LEU A 237 -10.39 11.74 17.85
N LEU A 238 -10.78 11.44 19.10
CA LEU A 238 -10.88 10.07 19.59
C LEU A 238 -11.99 9.28 18.86
N THR A 239 -13.14 9.91 18.61
CA THR A 239 -14.28 9.25 17.95
C THR A 239 -13.94 8.85 16.50
N HIS A 240 -13.11 9.62 15.82
CA HIS A 240 -12.66 9.33 14.45
C HIS A 240 -11.43 8.40 14.40
N ASN A 241 -10.83 8.09 15.55
CA ASN A 241 -9.66 7.24 15.62
C ASN A 241 -10.05 5.79 15.95
N VAL A 242 -9.64 4.85 15.10
CA VAL A 242 -9.96 3.42 15.19
C VAL A 242 -9.61 2.78 16.53
N LEU A 243 -8.64 3.34 17.28
CA LEU A 243 -8.26 2.81 18.58
C LEU A 243 -9.34 3.00 19.66
N PHE A 244 -10.27 3.94 19.48
CA PHE A 244 -11.26 4.32 20.49
C PHE A 244 -12.71 4.19 20.02
N SER A 245 -12.94 3.68 18.80
CA SER A 245 -14.28 3.50 18.21
C SER A 245 -15.23 2.67 19.09
N PHE A 246 -14.69 1.83 19.96
CA PHE A 246 -15.44 0.93 20.84
C PHE A 246 -15.76 1.52 22.23
N LEU A 247 -15.24 2.71 22.55
CA LEU A 247 -15.51 3.35 23.82
C LEU A 247 -16.85 4.10 23.78
N ASN A 248 -17.65 3.94 24.84
CA ASN A 248 -18.87 4.74 24.97
C ASN A 248 -18.53 6.22 25.25
N THR A 249 -19.51 7.11 25.10
CA THR A 249 -19.31 8.56 25.28
C THR A 249 -18.79 8.94 26.67
N LYS A 250 -19.11 8.17 27.71
CA LYS A 250 -18.62 8.41 29.08
C LYS A 250 -17.13 8.08 29.19
N ASP A 251 -16.70 6.96 28.63
CA ASP A 251 -15.31 6.50 28.63
C ASP A 251 -14.45 7.37 27.71
N LEU A 252 -14.97 7.79 26.55
CA LEU A 252 -14.31 8.77 25.68
C LEU A 252 -14.03 10.09 26.40
N LYS A 253 -15.01 10.62 27.15
CA LYS A 253 -14.81 11.84 27.95
C LYS A 253 -13.78 11.63 29.07
N ALA A 254 -13.76 10.46 29.70
CA ALA A 254 -12.79 10.15 30.73
C ALA A 254 -11.36 10.03 30.15
N VAL A 255 -11.20 9.39 28.98
CA VAL A 255 -9.93 9.34 28.26
C VAL A 255 -9.51 10.75 27.82
N ALA A 256 -10.42 11.54 27.25
CA ALA A 256 -10.13 12.93 26.84
C ALA A 256 -9.65 13.80 28.02
N GLY A 257 -10.26 13.64 29.20
CA GLY A 257 -9.83 14.31 30.43
C GLY A 257 -8.44 13.88 30.93
N ALA A 258 -8.03 12.64 30.61
CA ALA A 258 -6.71 12.11 30.97
C ALA A 258 -5.58 12.51 30.01
N MET A 259 -5.91 13.05 28.84
CA MET A 259 -4.89 13.44 27.86
C MET A 259 -4.20 14.76 28.22
N GLN A 260 -2.95 14.91 27.83
CA GLN A 260 -2.20 16.17 27.97
C GLN A 260 -1.75 16.68 26.60
N ARG A 261 -1.68 18.01 26.45
CA ARG A 261 -1.23 18.61 25.19
C ARG A 261 0.30 18.57 25.11
N ALA A 262 0.83 18.06 24.01
CA ALA A 262 2.25 18.14 23.65
C ALA A 262 2.40 18.89 22.33
N THR A 263 3.49 19.64 22.22
CA THR A 263 3.82 20.41 21.03
C THR A 263 5.24 20.10 20.60
N PHE A 264 5.43 19.92 19.31
CA PHE A 264 6.69 19.58 18.68
C PHE A 264 6.95 20.57 17.54
N LYS A 265 8.22 20.82 17.23
CA LYS A 265 8.66 21.67 16.13
C LYS A 265 9.10 20.81 14.94
N TYR A 266 9.28 21.46 13.79
CA TYR A 266 9.93 20.83 12.64
C TYR A 266 11.22 20.12 13.06
N ASP A 267 11.40 18.89 12.57
CA ASP A 267 12.55 18.03 12.83
C ASP A 267 12.63 17.40 14.24
N ASP A 268 11.69 17.69 15.15
CA ASP A 268 11.63 17.02 16.45
C ASP A 268 11.22 15.54 16.29
N CYS A 269 11.85 14.65 17.07
CA CYS A 269 11.47 13.24 17.16
C CYS A 269 10.45 13.02 18.29
N ILE A 270 9.24 12.56 17.95
CA ILE A 270 8.21 12.13 18.91
C ILE A 270 8.65 10.81 19.58
N MET A 271 9.29 9.93 18.81
CA MET A 271 9.85 8.66 19.26
C MET A 271 11.03 8.25 18.37
N GLU A 272 11.98 7.50 18.90
CA GLU A 272 13.15 7.00 18.18
C GLU A 272 13.21 5.46 18.18
N VAL A 273 13.67 4.86 17.09
CA VAL A 273 13.84 3.39 16.99
C VAL A 273 14.64 2.85 18.17
N GLY A 274 14.13 1.76 18.76
CA GLY A 274 14.78 1.05 19.87
C GLY A 274 14.55 1.70 21.24
N GLN A 275 13.89 2.85 21.30
CA GLN A 275 13.54 3.52 22.55
C GLN A 275 12.54 2.68 23.35
N THR A 276 12.93 2.29 24.57
CA THR A 276 12.08 1.52 25.51
C THR A 276 11.35 2.41 26.52
N THR A 277 11.65 3.72 26.53
CA THR A 277 11.05 4.69 27.44
C THR A 277 9.77 5.32 26.90
N CYS A 278 9.41 5.05 25.65
CA CYS A 278 8.21 5.59 25.02
C CYS A 278 6.98 4.76 25.42
N ASN A 279 6.42 5.06 26.60
CA ASN A 279 5.20 4.45 27.13
C ASN A 279 4.00 5.40 27.02
N LYS A 280 3.84 6.05 25.87
CA LYS A 280 2.80 7.07 25.65
C LYS A 280 2.21 6.94 24.26
N LEU A 281 0.91 7.21 24.14
CA LEU A 281 0.18 7.32 22.89
C LEU A 281 0.05 8.80 22.53
N TYR A 282 0.28 9.15 21.28
CA TYR A 282 0.14 10.52 20.77
C TYR A 282 -0.94 10.54 19.70
N ILE A 283 -2.00 11.32 19.89
CA ILE A 283 -3.03 11.56 18.88
C ILE A 283 -2.81 12.93 18.26
N ILE A 284 -2.55 12.98 16.97
CA ILE A 284 -2.20 14.23 16.28
C ILE A 284 -3.46 15.08 16.12
N GLN A 285 -3.44 16.29 16.69
CA GLN A 285 -4.47 17.30 16.48
C GLN A 285 -4.20 18.13 15.23
N SER A 286 -2.95 18.44 14.93
CA SER A 286 -2.58 19.28 13.79
C SER A 286 -1.10 19.14 13.49
N GLY A 287 -0.72 19.21 12.21
CA GLY A 287 0.65 18.97 11.74
C GLY A 287 0.84 17.51 11.31
N ASN A 288 1.98 17.24 10.67
CA ASN A 288 2.27 15.92 10.12
C ASN A 288 3.62 15.39 10.63
N ALA A 289 3.73 14.07 10.77
CA ALA A 289 4.97 13.40 11.16
C ALA A 289 5.30 12.22 10.24
N ASP A 290 6.56 12.15 9.82
CA ASP A 290 7.12 11.04 9.08
C ASP A 290 7.49 9.90 10.02
N VAL A 291 6.98 8.71 9.75
CA VAL A 291 7.44 7.46 10.35
C VAL A 291 8.63 6.97 9.55
N ILE A 292 9.79 6.88 10.20
CA ILE A 292 11.08 6.53 9.62
C ILE A 292 11.52 5.19 10.21
N LYS A 293 11.69 4.18 9.36
CA LYS A 293 12.23 2.88 9.76
C LYS A 293 13.47 2.60 8.93
N GLU A 294 14.57 2.22 9.59
CA GLU A 294 15.85 1.94 8.92
C GLU A 294 16.33 3.10 8.01
N GLY A 295 16.06 4.34 8.43
CA GLY A 295 16.43 5.56 7.69
C GLY A 295 15.49 5.96 6.55
N GLN A 296 14.45 5.17 6.25
CA GLN A 296 13.49 5.45 5.19
C GLN A 296 12.14 5.89 5.76
N LYS A 297 11.52 6.91 5.15
CA LYS A 297 10.13 7.33 5.46
C LYS A 297 9.16 6.26 4.96
N VAL A 298 8.55 5.51 5.87
CA VAL A 298 7.64 4.40 5.57
C VAL A 298 6.17 4.82 5.58
N TYR A 299 5.82 5.85 6.35
CA TYR A 299 4.43 6.29 6.51
C TYR A 299 4.35 7.75 6.92
N LEU A 300 3.31 8.46 6.51
CA LEU A 300 3.03 9.84 6.94
C LEU A 300 1.83 9.82 7.89
N LYS A 301 2.04 10.25 9.14
CA LYS A 301 0.99 10.45 10.14
C LYS A 301 0.46 11.87 10.02
N THR A 302 -0.84 11.99 9.79
CA THR A 302 -1.58 13.26 9.64
C THR A 302 -2.50 13.51 10.83
N GLU A 303 -3.22 14.64 10.83
CA GLU A 303 -4.28 14.93 11.81
C GLU A 303 -5.25 13.75 11.99
N GLY A 304 -5.64 13.48 13.23
CA GLY A 304 -6.52 12.38 13.64
C GLY A 304 -5.80 11.04 13.84
N THR A 305 -4.58 10.87 13.33
CA THR A 305 -3.83 9.60 13.45
C THR A 305 -3.09 9.49 14.79
N ALA A 306 -2.83 8.24 15.20
CA ALA A 306 -2.14 7.90 16.44
C ALA A 306 -0.67 7.50 16.20
N VAL A 307 0.20 7.73 17.18
CA VAL A 307 1.60 7.27 17.22
C VAL A 307 1.88 6.65 18.59
N GLY A 308 2.59 5.52 18.64
CA GLY A 308 2.92 4.80 19.88
C GLY A 308 1.94 3.69 20.24
N GLU A 309 0.96 3.42 19.37
CA GLU A 309 -0.07 2.40 19.57
C GLU A 309 0.52 0.99 19.64
N LEU A 310 1.57 0.73 18.84
CA LEU A 310 2.16 -0.60 18.69
C LEU A 310 3.00 -0.97 19.92
N GLU A 311 3.79 -0.02 20.41
CA GLU A 311 4.63 -0.14 21.60
C GLU A 311 3.77 -0.41 22.84
N LEU A 312 2.64 0.31 22.95
CA LEU A 312 1.71 0.16 24.06
C LEU A 312 0.97 -1.17 24.07
N MET A 313 0.58 -1.66 22.89
CA MET A 313 -0.14 -2.94 22.77
C MET A 313 0.76 -4.15 22.99
N TYR A 314 1.93 -4.15 22.37
CA TYR A 314 2.78 -5.35 22.35
C TYR A 314 3.89 -5.32 23.39
N ASP A 315 4.03 -4.25 24.19
CA ASP A 315 5.16 -4.08 25.11
C ASP A 315 6.50 -4.27 24.40
N THR A 316 6.62 -3.61 23.25
CA THR A 316 7.81 -3.67 22.40
C THR A 316 8.55 -2.34 22.41
N PRO A 317 9.89 -2.33 22.23
CA PRO A 317 10.62 -1.09 21.98
C PRO A 317 10.10 -0.40 20.72
N ALA A 318 10.26 0.92 20.64
CA ALA A 318 9.86 1.70 19.48
C ALA A 318 10.37 1.09 18.18
N VAL A 319 9.44 0.75 17.28
CA VAL A 319 9.75 0.00 16.04
C VAL A 319 10.21 0.93 14.91
N ALA A 320 9.83 2.21 14.98
CA ALA A 320 10.16 3.25 14.03
C ALA A 320 10.44 4.57 14.75
N THR A 321 11.24 5.44 14.14
CA THR A 321 11.43 6.82 14.55
C THR A 321 10.28 7.64 13.98
N VAL A 322 9.62 8.49 14.76
CA VAL A 322 8.56 9.36 14.25
C VAL A 322 9.01 10.80 14.37
N LYS A 323 9.20 11.46 13.24
CA LYS A 323 9.83 12.78 13.13
C LYS A 323 8.86 13.79 12.52
N VAL A 324 8.75 14.97 13.12
CA VAL A 324 7.83 16.01 12.64
C VAL A 324 8.33 16.62 11.33
N CYS A 325 7.43 16.74 10.35
CA CYS A 325 7.74 17.24 9.01
C CYS A 325 7.07 18.59 8.68
N THR A 326 6.24 19.12 9.58
CA THR A 326 5.63 20.46 9.50
C THR A 326 6.28 21.43 10.50
N ASP A 327 6.10 22.75 10.30
CA ASP A 327 6.68 23.79 11.18
C ASP A 327 6.35 23.59 12.67
N GLY A 328 5.16 23.06 12.95
CA GLY A 328 4.77 22.57 14.27
C GLY A 328 3.81 21.41 14.17
N LEU A 329 3.78 20.61 15.24
CA LEU A 329 2.82 19.54 15.45
C LEU A 329 2.27 19.62 16.87
N ILE A 330 0.95 19.52 16.99
CA ILE A 330 0.24 19.47 18.27
C ILE A 330 -0.37 18.07 18.39
N ALA A 331 -0.11 17.41 19.51
CA ALA A 331 -0.67 16.11 19.82
C ALA A 331 -1.26 16.06 21.22
N TRP A 332 -2.25 15.21 21.40
CA TRP A 332 -2.81 14.83 22.69
C TRP A 332 -2.18 13.51 23.13
N VAL A 333 -1.60 13.53 24.32
CA VAL A 333 -0.78 12.43 24.86
C VAL A 333 -1.55 11.69 25.92
N LEU A 334 -1.65 10.36 25.78
CA LEU A 334 -2.25 9.47 26.76
C LEU A 334 -1.17 8.55 27.34
N ASP A 335 -1.18 8.36 28.66
CA ASP A 335 -0.25 7.47 29.32
C ASP A 335 -0.61 5.99 29.12
N ARG A 336 0.40 5.14 29.25
CA ARG A 336 0.27 3.68 29.09
C ARG A 336 -0.76 3.06 30.00
N ASP A 337 -0.82 3.45 31.27
CA ASP A 337 -1.68 2.80 32.25
C ASP A 337 -3.15 3.13 31.99
N THR A 338 -3.44 4.37 31.62
CA THR A 338 -4.77 4.79 31.18
C THR A 338 -5.17 4.10 29.88
N TYR A 339 -4.29 4.06 28.88
CA TYR A 339 -4.56 3.33 27.64
C TYR A 339 -4.83 1.84 27.88
N ARG A 340 -4.00 1.19 28.70
CA ARG A 340 -4.15 -0.23 29.02
C ARG A 340 -5.48 -0.50 29.72
N ASN A 341 -5.73 0.16 30.85
CA ASN A 341 -6.87 -0.15 31.70
C ASN A 341 -8.21 0.29 31.10
N MET A 342 -8.22 1.36 30.28
CA MET A 342 -9.47 1.89 29.71
C MET A 342 -9.73 1.44 28.27
N VAL A 343 -8.70 1.18 27.46
CA VAL A 343 -8.84 0.96 26.01
C VAL A 343 -8.49 -0.48 25.61
N MET A 344 -7.41 -1.03 26.17
CA MET A 344 -6.79 -2.26 25.68
C MET A 344 -7.51 -3.56 26.09
N GLY A 345 -8.26 -3.56 27.20
CA GLY A 345 -8.92 -4.76 27.75
C GLY A 345 -9.99 -5.39 26.83
N THR A 346 -10.71 -4.56 26.06
CA THR A 346 -11.73 -5.00 25.09
C THR A 346 -11.17 -5.10 23.67
N ALA A 347 -10.25 -4.20 23.29
CA ALA A 347 -9.65 -4.14 21.96
C ALA A 347 -8.75 -5.35 21.62
N ILE A 348 -7.96 -5.88 22.57
CA ILE A 348 -7.09 -7.05 22.30
C ILE A 348 -7.89 -8.31 22.02
N ARG A 349 -8.87 -8.62 22.88
CA ARG A 349 -9.67 -9.85 22.75
C ARG A 349 -10.38 -9.87 21.41
N ARG A 350 -10.93 -8.72 21.00
CA ARG A 350 -11.62 -8.57 19.73
C ARG A 350 -10.67 -8.61 18.53
N ARG A 351 -9.49 -7.97 18.61
CA ARG A 351 -8.42 -8.10 17.59
C ARG A 351 -7.98 -9.54 17.40
N GLU A 352 -7.77 -10.29 18.48
CA GLU A 352 -7.40 -11.70 18.40
C GLU A 352 -8.51 -12.52 17.72
N THR A 353 -9.77 -12.29 18.08
CA THR A 353 -10.92 -12.93 17.44
C THR A 353 -11.00 -12.61 15.94
N TYR A 354 -10.89 -11.33 15.55
CA TYR A 354 -10.93 -10.95 14.14
C TYR A 354 -9.71 -11.46 13.37
N ILE A 355 -8.49 -11.35 13.90
CA ILE A 355 -7.30 -11.86 13.19
C ILE A 355 -7.39 -13.36 12.97
N GLN A 356 -7.85 -14.13 13.96
CA GLN A 356 -8.07 -15.57 13.80
C GLN A 356 -9.11 -15.85 12.72
N PHE A 357 -10.21 -15.09 12.70
CA PHE A 357 -11.24 -15.21 11.68
C PHE A 357 -10.73 -14.81 10.27
N LEU A 358 -10.17 -13.61 10.11
CA LEU A 358 -9.65 -13.06 8.85
C LEU A 358 -8.52 -13.91 8.25
N THR A 359 -7.80 -14.67 9.08
CA THR A 359 -6.80 -15.64 8.60
C THR A 359 -7.45 -16.81 7.85
N ASN A 360 -8.68 -17.17 8.20
CA ASN A 360 -9.43 -18.27 7.59
C ASN A 360 -10.30 -17.82 6.41
N VAL A 361 -10.45 -16.51 6.18
CA VAL A 361 -11.24 -15.95 5.07
C VAL A 361 -10.46 -16.08 3.75
N PRO A 362 -10.96 -16.84 2.76
CA PRO A 362 -10.18 -17.18 1.56
C PRO A 362 -9.75 -15.98 0.71
N PHE A 363 -10.63 -14.99 0.50
CA PHE A 363 -10.33 -13.83 -0.35
C PHE A 363 -9.30 -12.87 0.29
N LEU A 364 -9.12 -12.94 1.61
CA LEU A 364 -8.12 -12.17 2.36
C LEU A 364 -6.77 -12.89 2.46
N GLY A 365 -6.62 -14.05 1.81
CA GLY A 365 -5.36 -14.82 1.81
C GLY A 365 -4.16 -14.04 1.24
N GLY A 366 -4.41 -13.05 0.39
CA GLY A 366 -3.38 -12.17 -0.19
C GLY A 366 -2.85 -11.10 0.76
N LEU A 367 -3.54 -10.83 1.88
CA LEU A 367 -3.13 -9.83 2.87
C LEU A 367 -2.11 -10.40 3.86
N ASP A 368 -1.09 -9.61 4.15
CA ASP A 368 -0.11 -9.91 5.18
C ASP A 368 -0.69 -9.70 6.61
N SER A 369 0.10 -10.06 7.63
CA SER A 369 -0.34 -9.96 9.02
C SER A 369 -0.59 -8.53 9.49
N TYR A 370 0.10 -7.54 8.93
CA TYR A 370 -0.08 -6.13 9.26
C TYR A 370 -1.31 -5.54 8.56
N GLU A 371 -1.53 -5.88 7.30
CA GLU A 371 -2.74 -5.52 6.54
C GLU A 371 -4.00 -6.13 7.17
N LYS A 372 -3.93 -7.40 7.61
CA LYS A 372 -5.02 -8.03 8.39
C LYS A 372 -5.26 -7.37 9.73
N LEU A 373 -4.20 -6.85 10.37
CA LEU A 373 -4.33 -6.10 11.63
C LEU A 373 -5.05 -4.76 11.38
N GLN A 374 -4.67 -4.02 10.34
CA GLN A 374 -5.36 -2.79 9.96
C GLN A 374 -6.82 -3.03 9.60
N LEU A 375 -7.12 -4.12 8.88
CA LEU A 375 -8.49 -4.52 8.59
C LEU A 375 -9.25 -4.86 9.87
N ALA A 376 -8.68 -5.65 10.78
CA ALA A 376 -9.29 -5.98 12.06
C ALA A 376 -9.64 -4.73 12.90
N ASP A 377 -8.85 -3.67 12.78
CA ASP A 377 -9.06 -2.40 13.48
C ASP A 377 -10.21 -1.57 12.89
N ALA A 378 -10.45 -1.71 11.59
CA ALA A 378 -11.53 -1.02 10.88
C ALA A 378 -12.88 -1.76 10.97
N LEU A 379 -12.88 -3.01 11.46
CA LEU A 379 -14.08 -3.84 11.54
C LEU A 379 -14.91 -3.59 12.80
N SER A 380 -16.22 -3.50 12.60
CA SER A 380 -17.24 -3.54 13.64
C SER A 380 -18.03 -4.85 13.56
N SER A 381 -18.95 -5.12 14.50
CA SER A 381 -19.74 -6.36 14.51
C SER A 381 -21.21 -6.01 14.60
N ASP A 382 -21.99 -6.57 13.68
CA ASP A 382 -23.45 -6.51 13.73
C ASP A 382 -24.00 -7.93 13.86
N GLU A 383 -25.04 -8.06 14.67
CA GLU A 383 -25.77 -9.31 14.89
C GLU A 383 -27.20 -9.16 14.37
N PHE A 384 -27.68 -10.19 13.68
CA PHE A 384 -28.99 -10.21 13.03
C PHE A 384 -29.76 -11.47 13.44
N ASN A 385 -31.07 -11.34 13.62
CA ASN A 385 -31.96 -12.47 13.87
C ASN A 385 -32.52 -13.01 12.55
N PRO A 386 -33.01 -14.26 12.53
CA PRO A 386 -33.69 -14.80 11.36
C PRO A 386 -34.82 -13.89 10.88
N GLY A 387 -34.79 -13.50 9.60
CA GLY A 387 -35.74 -12.58 8.97
C GLY A 387 -35.31 -11.12 8.94
N ASP A 388 -34.22 -10.74 9.62
CA ASP A 388 -33.68 -9.38 9.58
C ASP A 388 -32.98 -9.12 8.23
N TYR A 389 -33.16 -7.91 7.70
CA TYR A 389 -32.46 -7.44 6.50
C TYR A 389 -31.12 -6.86 6.89
N ILE A 390 -30.07 -7.34 6.22
CA ILE A 390 -28.69 -6.86 6.37
C ILE A 390 -28.40 -5.78 5.34
N ILE A 391 -28.90 -5.98 4.11
CA ILE A 391 -28.84 -5.05 2.98
C ILE A 391 -30.24 -4.99 2.37
N HIS A 392 -30.73 -3.79 2.09
CA HIS A 392 -31.95 -3.57 1.32
C HIS A 392 -31.66 -3.29 -0.15
N TYR A 393 -32.56 -3.70 -1.02
CA TYR A 393 -32.54 -3.34 -2.44
C TYR A 393 -32.71 -1.83 -2.63
N ASP A 394 -31.95 -1.26 -3.57
CA ASP A 394 -31.98 0.16 -3.95
C ASP A 394 -31.68 1.14 -2.81
N GLU A 395 -30.71 0.78 -1.96
CA GLU A 395 -30.11 1.66 -0.96
C GLU A 395 -28.67 2.04 -1.34
N GLU A 396 -28.13 3.03 -0.63
CA GLU A 396 -26.72 3.38 -0.79
C GLU A 396 -25.84 2.31 -0.15
N GLY A 397 -25.11 1.59 -1.01
CA GLY A 397 -24.12 0.60 -0.57
C GLY A 397 -22.95 1.29 0.11
N GLU A 398 -23.03 1.44 1.43
CA GLU A 398 -22.00 2.04 2.28
C GLU A 398 -21.20 1.02 3.11
N TRP A 399 -21.70 -0.22 3.19
CA TRP A 399 -21.20 -1.23 4.10
C TRP A 399 -20.90 -2.54 3.40
N LEU A 400 -19.72 -3.08 3.67
CA LEU A 400 -19.35 -4.45 3.34
C LEU A 400 -19.44 -5.29 4.60
N TYR A 401 -19.99 -6.50 4.47
CA TYR A 401 -20.11 -7.45 5.57
C TYR A 401 -19.36 -8.75 5.25
N ILE A 402 -18.63 -9.26 6.24
CA ILE A 402 -18.00 -10.59 6.19
C ILE A 402 -18.73 -11.47 7.20
N ILE A 403 -19.29 -12.59 6.75
CA ILE A 403 -20.13 -13.45 7.60
C ILE A 403 -19.22 -14.25 8.54
N MET A 404 -19.31 -13.98 9.84
CA MET A 404 -18.55 -14.69 10.87
C MET A 404 -19.26 -15.95 11.33
N GLU A 405 -20.59 -15.93 11.38
CA GLU A 405 -21.45 -17.02 11.80
C GLU A 405 -22.82 -16.87 11.16
N GLY A 406 -23.47 -18.00 10.85
CA GLY A 406 -24.83 -18.02 10.29
C GLY A 406 -24.88 -18.11 8.77
N THR A 407 -26.09 -17.99 8.23
CA THR A 407 -26.40 -18.08 6.80
C THR A 407 -27.35 -16.94 6.40
N VAL A 408 -27.13 -16.42 5.20
CA VAL A 408 -27.94 -15.35 4.59
C VAL A 408 -28.42 -15.79 3.21
N GLU A 409 -29.59 -15.33 2.82
CA GLU A 409 -30.12 -15.48 1.46
C GLU A 409 -30.07 -14.13 0.72
N VAL A 410 -29.76 -14.19 -0.58
CA VAL A 410 -29.74 -13.04 -1.48
C VAL A 410 -30.98 -13.07 -2.34
N ILE A 411 -31.76 -12.01 -2.31
CA ILE A 411 -33.05 -11.89 -3.00
C ILE A 411 -32.95 -10.77 -4.04
N GLY A 412 -32.88 -11.16 -5.31
CA GLY A 412 -32.90 -10.27 -6.46
C GLY A 412 -34.32 -9.86 -6.88
N ARG A 413 -34.44 -9.35 -8.10
CA ARG A 413 -35.69 -8.98 -8.76
C ARG A 413 -35.74 -9.60 -10.16
N ASP A 414 -36.85 -10.24 -10.50
CA ASP A 414 -37.07 -10.74 -11.86
C ASP A 414 -37.38 -9.60 -12.85
N ALA A 415 -37.61 -9.93 -14.12
CA ALA A 415 -37.93 -8.95 -15.17
C ALA A 415 -39.25 -8.19 -14.93
N GLU A 416 -40.11 -8.69 -14.04
CA GLU A 416 -41.40 -8.12 -13.66
C GLU A 416 -41.29 -7.31 -12.34
N GLY A 417 -40.12 -7.32 -11.70
CA GLY A 417 -39.84 -6.64 -10.44
C GLY A 417 -40.23 -7.44 -9.19
N ASN A 418 -40.55 -8.73 -9.31
CA ASN A 418 -40.89 -9.57 -8.16
C ASN A 418 -39.62 -10.10 -7.47
N PRO A 419 -39.63 -10.26 -6.13
CA PRO A 419 -38.51 -10.85 -5.39
C PRO A 419 -38.22 -12.29 -5.85
N THR A 420 -36.97 -12.58 -6.20
CA THR A 420 -36.50 -13.93 -6.57
C THR A 420 -35.26 -14.30 -5.78
N ASN A 421 -35.23 -15.50 -5.20
CA ASN A 421 -34.04 -15.99 -4.52
C ASN A 421 -32.93 -16.29 -5.55
N VAL A 422 -31.74 -15.76 -5.30
CA VAL A 422 -30.57 -15.86 -6.19
C VAL A 422 -29.60 -16.91 -5.67
N CYS A 423 -29.12 -16.74 -4.43
CA CYS A 423 -28.17 -17.64 -3.81
C CYS A 423 -28.13 -17.50 -2.29
N GLU A 424 -27.38 -18.38 -1.64
CA GLU A 424 -27.08 -18.32 -0.20
C GLU A 424 -25.56 -18.14 0.04
N PHE A 425 -25.25 -17.40 1.10
CA PHE A 425 -23.90 -17.19 1.61
C PHE A 425 -23.83 -17.59 3.09
N THR A 426 -22.67 -18.11 3.49
CA THR A 426 -22.45 -18.65 4.84
C THR A 426 -21.12 -18.15 5.42
N GLN A 427 -20.73 -18.68 6.57
CA GLN A 427 -19.50 -18.32 7.27
C GLN A 427 -18.28 -18.29 6.33
N GLY A 428 -17.58 -17.14 6.33
CA GLY A 428 -16.39 -16.88 5.51
C GLY A 428 -16.69 -16.18 4.18
N ASP A 429 -17.94 -16.16 3.75
CA ASP A 429 -18.39 -15.38 2.60
C ASP A 429 -18.54 -13.89 2.95
N HIS A 430 -18.71 -13.06 1.93
CA HIS A 430 -18.84 -11.61 2.04
C HIS A 430 -19.97 -11.10 1.14
N ILE A 431 -20.54 -9.96 1.51
CA ILE A 431 -21.63 -9.28 0.80
C ILE A 431 -21.43 -7.75 0.85
N GLY A 432 -21.99 -7.04 -0.13
CA GLY A 432 -21.92 -5.57 -0.23
C GLY A 432 -20.66 -5.03 -0.92
N GLU A 433 -19.82 -5.90 -1.48
CA GLU A 433 -18.62 -5.51 -2.23
C GLU A 433 -18.92 -5.03 -3.65
N LEU A 434 -20.04 -5.45 -4.25
CA LEU A 434 -20.36 -5.17 -5.65
C LEU A 434 -20.60 -3.68 -5.89
N GLU A 435 -21.34 -3.05 -4.98
CA GLU A 435 -21.64 -1.62 -4.99
C GLU A 435 -20.37 -0.77 -4.86
N PHE A 436 -19.38 -1.28 -4.12
CA PHE A 436 -18.10 -0.62 -3.95
C PHE A 436 -17.24 -0.72 -5.21
N LEU A 437 -17.25 -1.88 -5.88
CA LEU A 437 -16.45 -2.13 -7.07
C LEU A 437 -16.98 -1.43 -8.32
N ASN A 438 -18.31 -1.33 -8.45
CA ASN A 438 -18.97 -0.89 -9.68
C ASN A 438 -19.77 0.43 -9.51
N HIS A 439 -19.70 1.06 -8.34
CA HIS A 439 -20.25 2.40 -8.06
C HIS A 439 -21.74 2.56 -8.39
N HIS A 440 -22.55 1.59 -7.99
CA HIS A 440 -24.01 1.65 -8.12
C HIS A 440 -24.69 1.38 -6.77
N ARG A 441 -25.99 1.67 -6.71
CA ARG A 441 -26.86 1.33 -5.55
C ARG A 441 -27.05 -0.17 -5.43
N THR A 442 -27.45 -0.66 -4.26
CA THR A 442 -27.61 -2.10 -4.00
C THR A 442 -28.65 -2.74 -4.92
N VAL A 443 -28.34 -3.94 -5.42
CA VAL A 443 -29.11 -4.61 -6.49
C VAL A 443 -29.92 -5.82 -6.04
N ALA A 444 -29.78 -6.18 -4.76
CA ALA A 444 -30.48 -7.29 -4.14
C ALA A 444 -30.68 -6.99 -2.65
N ASP A 445 -31.71 -7.61 -2.05
CA ASP A 445 -31.81 -7.68 -0.59
C ASP A 445 -30.93 -8.83 -0.09
N VAL A 446 -30.40 -8.68 1.12
CA VAL A 446 -29.72 -9.76 1.83
C VAL A 446 -30.39 -9.96 3.18
N VAL A 447 -30.93 -11.15 3.40
CA VAL A 447 -31.78 -11.47 4.57
C VAL A 447 -31.13 -12.60 5.36
N ALA A 448 -31.09 -12.46 6.68
CA ALA A 448 -30.59 -13.49 7.57
C ALA A 448 -31.57 -14.67 7.63
N THR A 449 -31.12 -15.89 7.29
CA THR A 449 -31.95 -17.11 7.40
C THR A 449 -31.77 -17.81 8.74
N SER A 450 -30.63 -17.58 9.39
CA SER A 450 -30.33 -17.98 10.76
C SER A 450 -30.02 -16.77 11.64
N HIS A 451 -29.63 -17.00 12.90
CA HIS A 451 -28.89 -15.96 13.63
C HIS A 451 -27.55 -15.75 12.91
N VAL A 452 -27.22 -14.50 12.58
CA VAL A 452 -26.05 -14.14 11.77
C VAL A 452 -25.21 -13.12 12.51
N ILE A 453 -23.91 -13.37 12.58
CA ILE A 453 -22.92 -12.43 13.10
C ILE A 453 -22.03 -12.03 11.94
N THR A 454 -21.86 -10.72 11.75
CA THR A 454 -21.05 -10.17 10.66
C THR A 454 -19.93 -9.30 11.19
N ALA A 455 -18.81 -9.26 10.47
CA ALA A 455 -17.81 -8.22 10.59
C ALA A 455 -18.09 -7.15 9.53
N LYS A 456 -18.35 -5.91 9.95
CA LYS A 456 -18.80 -4.81 9.09
C LYS A 456 -17.69 -3.80 8.85
N LEU A 457 -17.49 -3.45 7.58
CA LEU A 457 -16.50 -2.48 7.10
C LEU A 457 -17.20 -1.34 6.34
N ASN A 458 -16.84 -0.09 6.65
CA ASN A 458 -17.36 1.07 5.92
C ASN A 458 -16.63 1.28 4.59
N ARG A 459 -17.35 1.76 3.57
CA ARG A 459 -16.80 2.12 2.24
C ARG A 459 -15.58 3.03 2.31
N ARG A 460 -15.53 4.00 3.23
CA ARG A 460 -14.37 4.91 3.42
C ARG A 460 -13.09 4.18 3.81
N HIS A 461 -13.23 3.06 4.52
CA HIS A 461 -12.09 2.22 4.92
C HIS A 461 -11.81 1.09 3.92
N PHE A 462 -12.69 0.86 2.94
CA PHE A 462 -12.56 -0.23 1.98
C PHE A 462 -11.32 -0.09 1.09
N GLU A 463 -11.10 1.07 0.49
CA GLU A 463 -9.93 1.27 -0.39
C GLU A 463 -8.61 1.19 0.39
N MET A 464 -8.60 1.73 1.62
CA MET A 464 -7.43 1.70 2.49
C MET A 464 -7.08 0.28 2.93
N CYS A 465 -8.08 -0.53 3.33
CA CYS A 465 -7.84 -1.85 3.92
C CYS A 465 -7.85 -3.00 2.91
N LEU A 466 -8.64 -2.91 1.84
CA LEU A 466 -8.87 -3.99 0.88
C LEU A 466 -8.33 -3.71 -0.52
N GLY A 467 -7.71 -2.53 -0.75
CA GLY A 467 -7.00 -2.19 -1.99
C GLY A 467 -6.15 -3.33 -2.60
N PRO A 468 -5.33 -4.05 -1.80
CA PRO A 468 -4.50 -5.15 -2.30
C PRO A 468 -5.28 -6.38 -2.82
N VAL A 469 -6.54 -6.55 -2.41
CA VAL A 469 -7.39 -7.71 -2.75
C VAL A 469 -8.60 -7.35 -3.61
N ILE A 470 -8.72 -6.10 -4.06
CA ILE A 470 -9.77 -5.67 -5.01
C ILE A 470 -9.80 -6.57 -6.26
N ASP A 471 -8.63 -6.92 -6.80
CA ASP A 471 -8.53 -7.81 -7.97
C ASP A 471 -9.02 -9.24 -7.68
N VAL A 472 -8.99 -9.69 -6.43
CA VAL A 472 -9.53 -10.99 -6.01
C VAL A 472 -11.05 -10.91 -5.94
N LEU A 473 -11.59 -9.84 -5.35
CA LEU A 473 -13.04 -9.60 -5.29
C LEU A 473 -13.65 -9.53 -6.70
N LYS A 474 -12.98 -8.85 -7.64
CA LYS A 474 -13.40 -8.79 -9.06
C LYS A 474 -13.34 -10.13 -9.79
N ARG A 475 -12.58 -11.11 -9.31
CA ARG A 475 -12.59 -12.48 -9.87
C ARG A 475 -13.67 -13.34 -9.24
N CYS A 476 -14.05 -13.03 -7.99
CA CYS A 476 -15.17 -13.71 -7.34
C CYS A 476 -16.50 -13.40 -8.04
N THR A 477 -16.63 -12.27 -8.76
CA THR A 477 -17.82 -11.96 -9.58
C THR A 477 -17.97 -12.82 -10.84
N ASP A 478 -16.95 -13.62 -11.20
CA ASP A 478 -17.03 -14.60 -12.29
C ASP A 478 -17.61 -15.95 -11.82
N ASP A 479 -17.89 -16.11 -10.51
CA ASP A 479 -18.52 -17.30 -9.95
C ASP A 479 -19.99 -17.41 -10.42
N PRO A 480 -20.50 -18.61 -10.74
CA PRO A 480 -21.90 -18.83 -11.12
C PRO A 480 -22.92 -18.24 -10.13
N LYS A 481 -22.58 -18.08 -8.84
CA LYS A 481 -23.45 -17.40 -7.86
C LYS A 481 -23.79 -15.95 -8.25
N TYR A 482 -22.96 -15.29 -9.05
CA TYR A 482 -23.15 -13.91 -9.50
C TYR A 482 -23.75 -13.80 -10.92
N GLU A 483 -24.25 -14.88 -11.52
CA GLU A 483 -24.85 -14.85 -12.85
C GLU A 483 -26.01 -13.86 -12.97
N TYR A 484 -26.86 -13.79 -11.93
CA TYR A 484 -27.92 -12.79 -11.79
C TYR A 484 -27.35 -11.36 -11.89
N TYR A 485 -26.27 -11.08 -11.17
CA TYR A 485 -25.65 -9.77 -11.14
C TYR A 485 -25.04 -9.38 -12.49
N GLN A 486 -24.41 -10.33 -13.19
CA GLN A 486 -23.90 -10.10 -14.55
C GLN A 486 -25.02 -9.74 -15.53
N HIS A 487 -26.21 -10.32 -15.37
CA HIS A 487 -27.40 -9.94 -16.13
C HIS A 487 -27.86 -8.52 -15.82
N VAL A 488 -27.92 -8.14 -14.53
CA VAL A 488 -28.28 -6.78 -14.09
C VAL A 488 -27.36 -5.72 -14.70
N LEU A 489 -26.03 -5.95 -14.65
CA LEU A 489 -25.05 -5.05 -15.26
C LEU A 489 -25.23 -4.91 -16.78
N LYS A 490 -25.47 -6.02 -17.50
CA LYS A 490 -25.70 -5.99 -18.96
C LYS A 490 -26.97 -5.25 -19.35
N SER A 491 -28.02 -5.32 -18.51
CA SER A 491 -29.29 -4.62 -18.75
C SER A 491 -29.25 -3.12 -18.42
N GLY A 492 -28.21 -2.64 -17.72
CA GLY A 492 -28.11 -1.23 -17.30
C GLY A 492 -29.18 -0.84 -16.26
N ALA A 493 -29.68 -1.79 -15.48
CA ALA A 493 -30.78 -1.59 -14.54
C ALA A 493 -30.37 -0.94 -13.21
N THR A 494 -29.19 -0.32 -13.14
CA THR A 494 -28.62 0.21 -11.89
C THR A 494 -28.44 1.73 -11.96
N GLN A 495 -28.74 2.41 -10.84
CA GLN A 495 -28.45 3.83 -10.67
C GLN A 495 -27.05 4.01 -10.06
N PRO A 496 -26.28 5.04 -10.49
CA PRO A 496 -24.97 5.31 -9.93
C PRO A 496 -25.06 5.71 -8.44
N SER A 497 -24.07 5.27 -7.65
CA SER A 497 -23.88 5.65 -6.24
C SER A 497 -22.49 6.27 -6.09
N HIS A 498 -22.46 7.53 -5.66
CA HIS A 498 -21.23 8.24 -5.33
C HIS A 498 -20.97 8.18 -3.82
N ALA A 499 -19.69 8.14 -3.42
CA ALA A 499 -19.32 8.26 -2.02
C ALA A 499 -19.58 9.70 -1.55
N GLU A 500 -20.18 9.87 -0.36
CA GLU A 500 -20.20 11.18 0.29
C GLU A 500 -18.78 11.56 0.72
N ASP A 501 -18.32 12.70 0.19
CA ASP A 501 -17.01 13.33 0.44
C ASP A 501 -16.59 13.38 1.92
#